data_AF-A0A9D2LDR1-F1
#
_entry.id   AF-A0A9D2LDR1-F1
#
_cell.length_a   1.000
_cell.length_b   1.000
_cell.length_c   1.000
_cell.angle_alpha   90.00
_cell.angle_beta   90.00
_cell.angle_gamma   90.00
#
_symmetry.space_group_name_H-M   'P 1'
#
loop_
_entity.id
_entity.type
_entity.pdbx_description
1 polymer ?
#
loop_
_entity_poly.entity_id
_entity_poly.type
_entity_poly.pdbx_seq_one_letter_code
_entity_poly.pdbx_strand_id
1 'polypeptide(L)' 'LTYNRFIQGLGLAGVEVDRRMLAELAVNDAPAFAALVEVAKNALPKDVNAPAA' A
#
# COMPACT_ATOMS: atom_id res chain seq x y z
N LEU A 1 6.25 6.95 1.14
CA LEU A 1 6.08 5.64 0.47
C LEU A 1 5.82 5.92 -1.01
N THR A 2 6.58 5.34 -1.93
CA THR A 2 6.29 5.53 -3.37
C THR A 2 5.10 4.69 -3.78
N TYR A 3 4.39 5.09 -4.85
CA TYR A 3 3.20 4.37 -5.31
C TYR A 3 3.47 2.88 -5.58
N ASN A 4 4.57 2.54 -6.24
CA ASN A 4 4.94 1.14 -6.50
C ASN A 4 5.11 0.35 -5.18
N ARG A 5 5.81 0.92 -4.20
CA ARG A 5 5.99 0.28 -2.88
C ARG A 5 4.69 0.18 -2.09
N PHE A 6 3.79 1.16 -2.25
CA PHE A 6 2.47 1.09 -1.64
C PHE A 6 1.64 -0.06 -2.21
N ILE A 7 1.55 -0.18 -3.54
CA ILE A 7 0.85 -1.29 -4.19
C ILE A 7 1.51 -2.64 -3.86
N GLN A 8 2.84 -2.70 -3.82
CA GLN A 8 3.58 -3.89 -3.37
C GLN A 8 3.18 -4.28 -1.94
N GLY A 9 3.18 -3.33 -1.00
CA GLY A 9 2.80 -3.57 0.39
C GLY A 9 1.35 -4.03 0.53
N LEU A 10 0.41 -3.43 -0.20
CA LEU A 10 -0.99 -3.87 -0.23
C LEU A 10 -1.14 -5.30 -0.77
N GLY A 11 -0.41 -5.64 -1.84
CA GLY A 11 -0.39 -7.00 -2.38
C GLY A 11 0.20 -8.02 -1.41
N LEU A 12 1.29 -7.68 -0.71
CA LEU A 12 1.89 -8.52 0.33
C LEU A 12 0.98 -8.68 1.56
N ALA A 13 0.18 -7.67 1.87
CA ALA A 13 -0.83 -7.71 2.92
C ALA A 13 -2.10 -8.50 2.51
N GLY A 14 -2.18 -8.99 1.26
CA GLY A 14 -3.37 -9.66 0.73
C GLY A 14 -4.57 -8.74 0.50
N VAL A 15 -4.34 -7.43 0.41
CA VAL A 15 -5.39 -6.43 0.20
C VAL A 15 -5.52 -6.16 -1.30
N GLU A 16 -6.55 -6.73 -1.92
CA GLU A 16 -6.94 -6.38 -3.29
C GLU A 16 -7.71 -5.06 -3.28
N VAL A 17 -7.19 -4.07 -4.02
CA VAL A 17 -7.82 -2.76 -4.16
C VAL A 17 -7.85 -2.33 -5.61
N ASP A 18 -9.03 -1.88 -6.05
CA ASP A 18 -9.17 -1.15 -7.30
C ASP A 18 -8.54 0.24 -7.15
N ARG A 19 -7.67 0.59 -8.10
CA ARG A 19 -6.96 1.88 -8.13
C ARG A 19 -7.92 3.06 -8.25
N ARG A 20 -9.07 2.90 -8.91
CA ARG A 20 -10.10 3.95 -8.98
C ARG A 20 -10.70 4.21 -7.60
N MET A 21 -11.15 3.16 -6.92
CA MET A 21 -11.68 3.24 -5.56
C MET A 21 -10.64 3.80 -4.58
N LEU A 22 -9.38 3.41 -4.73
CA LEU A 22 -8.29 3.90 -3.89
C LEU A 22 -8.04 5.40 -4.07
N ALA A 23 -8.14 5.92 -5.30
CA ALA A 23 -8.04 7.35 -5.57
C ALA A 23 -9.21 8.13 -4.97
N GLU A 24 -10.43 7.61 -5.12
CA GLU A 24 -11.62 8.22 -4.51
C GLU A 24 -11.54 8.21 -2.99
N LEU A 25 -11.07 7.11 -2.40
CA LEU A 25 -10.85 7.01 -0.95
C LEU A 25 -9.79 8.02 -0.48
N ALA A 26 -8.69 8.17 -1.23
CA ALA A 26 -7.65 9.14 -0.88
C ALA A 26 -8.15 10.59 -0.87
N VAL A 27 -9.13 10.92 -1.72
CA VAL A 27 -9.72 12.27 -1.81
C VAL A 27 -10.81 12.48 -0.76
N ASN A 28 -11.68 11.48 -0.55
CA ASN A 28 -12.88 11.63 0.28
C ASN A 28 -12.68 11.20 1.74
N ASP A 29 -11.74 10.30 2.02
CA ASP A 29 -11.50 9.71 3.35
C ASP A 29 -10.00 9.55 3.63
N ALA A 30 -9.39 10.67 4.03
CA ALA A 30 -8.00 10.70 4.46
C ALA A 30 -7.66 9.73 5.61
N PRO A 31 -8.47 9.58 6.69
CA PRO A 31 -8.14 8.63 7.76
C PRO A 31 -8.18 7.16 7.30
N ALA A 32 -9.14 6.76 6.46
CA ALA A 32 -9.15 5.41 5.90
C ALA A 32 -7.94 5.17 4.99
N PHE A 33 -7.59 6.15 4.15
CA PHE A 33 -6.40 6.07 3.31
C PHE A 33 -5.10 5.95 4.15
N ALA A 34 -4.99 6.68 5.25
CA ALA A 34 -3.85 6.58 6.16
C ALA A 34 -3.71 5.18 6.77
N ALA A 35 -4.82 4.55 7.14
CA ALA A 35 -4.81 3.17 7.65
C ALA A 35 -4.27 2.18 6.60
N LEU A 36 -4.68 2.31 5.34
CA LEU A 36 -4.15 1.48 4.25
C LEU A 36 -2.66 1.69 4.03
N VAL A 37 -2.18 2.93 4.15
CA VAL A 37 -0.75 3.24 4.06
C VAL A 37 0.04 2.55 5.18
N GLU A 38 -0.47 2.52 6.40
CA GLU A 38 0.18 1.81 7.51
C GLU A 38 0.17 0.29 7.31
N VAL A 39 -0.95 -0.28 6.84
CA VAL A 39 -1.02 -1.72 6.48
C VAL A 39 0.04 -2.05 5.42
N ALA A 40 0.14 -1.24 4.37
CA ALA A 40 1.12 -1.45 3.31
C ALA A 40 2.56 -1.32 3.82
N LYS A 41 2.85 -0.35 4.70
CA LYS A 41 4.19 -0.19 5.30
C LYS A 41 4.57 -1.40 6.16
N ASN A 42 3.64 -1.92 6.95
CA ASN A 42 3.89 -3.06 7.83
C ASN A 42 4.11 -4.36 7.06
N ALA A 43 3.51 -4.49 5.88
CA ALA A 43 3.68 -5.64 5.00
C ALA A 43 4.94 -5.56 4.11
N LEU A 44 5.59 -4.39 4.02
CA LEU A 44 6.79 -4.26 3.21
C LEU A 44 8.02 -4.91 3.88
N PRO A 45 8.92 -5.51 3.09
CA PRO A 45 10.20 -5.98 3.60
C PRO A 45 11.01 -4.81 4.17
N LYS A 46 11.76 -5.06 5.25
CA LYS A 46 12.70 -4.06 5.81
C LYS A 46 13.76 -3.62 4.80
N ASP A 47 14.12 -4.52 3.88
CA ASP A 47 15.05 -4.23 2.79
C ASP A 47 14.35 -4.37 1.43
N VAL A 48 13.94 -3.24 0.90
CA VAL A 48 13.11 -3.17 -0.31
C VAL A 48 13.91 -3.41 -1.60
N ASN A 49 15.24 -3.44 -1.51
CA ASN A 49 16.17 -3.63 -2.62
C ASN A 49 16.90 -4.98 -2.56
N ALA A 50 16.56 -5.85 -1.61
CA ALA A 50 17.14 -7.18 -1.54
C ALA A 50 16.81 -7.97 -2.83
N PRO A 51 17.79 -8.68 -3.42
CA PRO A 51 17.55 -9.49 -4.61
C PRO A 51 16.51 -10.57 -4.28
N ALA A 52 15.53 -10.74 -5.18
CA ALA A 52 14.61 -11.86 -5.09
C ALA A 52 15.42 -13.16 -5.13
N ALA A 53 15.32 -13.97 -4.07
CA ALA A 53 15.97 -15.27 -3.97
C ALA A 53 15.36 -16.28 -4.94
#